data_AF-A0AAW2M7J0-F1
#
_entry.id   AF-A0AAW2M7J0-F1
#
_cell.length_a   1.000
_cell.length_b   1.000
_cell.length_c   1.000
_cell.angle_alpha   90.00
_cell.angle_beta   90.00
_cell.angle_gamma   90.00
#
_symmetry.space_group_name_H-M   'P 1'
#
loop_
_entity.id
_entity.type
_entity.pdbx_description
1 polymer ?
#
loop_
_entity_poly.entity_id
_entity_poly.type
_entity_poly.pdbx_seq_one_letter_code
_entity_poly.pdbx_strand_id
1 'polypeptide(L)'
;MLKLSRLLLHSSRDPLSRKSLFGEATGDFKLLRGITTQTVMSSAMQSSARDGNSAVKIFAPYSIYKGKAALSADPRLPTFSKLGSGDYRVERRGVIMLTFWPAIGERKYDWDKRQVFALSATEVGSLISLGSKDSCEFFHDPSMLSSNAGQVRKSLSIKAHVDGSGYFISLSVVNNILKTNDRFVVPVTTAEFAVMRTAFTFALPHIMGWDQFTNQLPHGANQSSPKAVHELQSSEWDR
;
A
#
# COMPACT_ATOMS: atom_id res chain seq x y z
N MET A 1 44.07 -65.40 -20.80
CA MET A 1 43.51 -64.46 -21.79
C MET A 1 44.31 -63.15 -21.72
N LEU A 2 45.05 -62.84 -22.79
CA LEU A 2 45.85 -61.61 -23.01
C LEU A 2 44.95 -60.52 -23.65
N LYS A 3 45.12 -59.20 -23.47
CA LYS A 3 46.13 -58.23 -24.02
C LYS A 3 45.75 -56.85 -23.43
N LEU A 4 46.58 -55.92 -22.93
CA LEU A 4 47.74 -55.17 -23.44
C LEU A 4 47.44 -54.20 -24.62
N SER A 5 47.58 -52.88 -24.39
CA SER A 5 48.09 -51.76 -25.27
C SER A 5 47.64 -50.40 -24.67
N ARG A 6 48.42 -49.46 -24.10
CA ARG A 6 49.59 -48.62 -24.51
C ARG A 6 49.30 -47.45 -25.50
N LEU A 7 49.51 -46.22 -24.97
CA LEU A 7 50.27 -45.04 -25.51
C LEU A 7 49.77 -44.39 -26.83
N LEU A 8 49.91 -43.10 -27.17
CA LEU A 8 50.45 -41.84 -26.60
C LEU A 8 50.21 -40.71 -27.64
N LEU A 9 50.23 -39.43 -27.20
CA LEU A 9 50.64 -38.19 -27.93
C LEU A 9 49.68 -37.68 -29.03
N HIS A 10 49.42 -36.38 -29.26
CA HIS A 10 50.17 -35.14 -29.04
C HIS A 10 49.25 -33.88 -29.11
N SER A 11 49.61 -32.87 -28.30
CA SER A 11 49.83 -31.45 -28.67
C SER A 11 48.67 -30.59 -29.24
N SER A 12 48.33 -29.49 -28.54
CA SER A 12 48.71 -28.13 -28.98
C SER A 12 48.22 -27.01 -28.03
N ARG A 13 49.20 -26.31 -27.44
CA ARG A 13 49.32 -24.85 -27.20
C ARG A 13 48.33 -24.08 -26.31
N ASP A 14 48.76 -23.90 -25.06
CA ASP A 14 49.25 -22.65 -24.44
C ASP A 14 48.35 -21.40 -24.19
N PRO A 15 48.75 -20.56 -23.19
CA PRO A 15 47.84 -19.92 -22.24
C PRO A 15 47.98 -18.38 -22.19
N LEU A 16 47.07 -17.70 -21.50
CA LEU A 16 47.25 -16.32 -21.00
C LEU A 16 46.14 -16.05 -19.96
N SER A 17 46.30 -15.30 -18.88
CA SER A 17 47.43 -14.79 -18.11
C SER A 17 46.77 -14.12 -16.89
N ARG A 18 47.30 -14.39 -15.70
CA ARG A 18 46.93 -13.72 -14.44
C ARG A 18 47.59 -12.34 -14.40
N LYS A 19 46.86 -11.29 -13.97
CA LYS A 19 47.31 -10.05 -13.28
C LYS A 19 46.08 -9.13 -13.14
N SER A 20 45.46 -8.99 -11.95
CA SER A 20 45.81 -8.02 -10.90
C SER A 20 46.00 -6.59 -11.43
N LEU A 21 45.03 -5.70 -11.18
CA LEU A 21 45.27 -4.31 -10.85
C LEU A 21 44.11 -3.76 -10.01
N PHE A 22 44.48 -3.11 -8.90
CA PHE A 22 43.70 -2.18 -8.11
C PHE A 22 43.08 -1.08 -8.99
N GLY A 23 41.89 -0.61 -8.60
CA GLY A 23 41.24 0.55 -9.21
C GLY A 23 40.08 1.03 -8.34
N GLU A 24 40.42 1.88 -7.38
CA GLU A 24 39.48 2.76 -6.69
C GLU A 24 38.77 3.64 -7.73
N ALA A 25 37.44 3.65 -7.72
CA ALA A 25 36.64 4.54 -8.55
C ALA A 25 35.44 5.03 -7.74
N THR A 26 35.69 6.15 -7.06
CA THR A 26 34.68 7.16 -6.75
C THR A 26 33.93 7.51 -8.03
N GLY A 27 32.65 7.15 -8.08
CA GLY A 27 31.77 7.41 -9.21
C GLY A 27 30.53 8.14 -8.73
N ASP A 28 30.50 9.44 -8.98
CA ASP A 28 29.39 10.36 -8.74
C ASP A 28 28.06 9.81 -9.26
N PHE A 29 27.11 9.57 -8.35
CA PHE A 29 25.69 9.39 -8.70
C PHE A 29 25.04 10.74 -9.02
N LYS A 30 25.51 11.41 -10.07
CA LYS A 30 24.81 12.52 -10.73
C LYS A 30 24.12 12.00 -12.00
N LEU A 31 23.00 11.31 -11.82
CA LEU A 31 21.99 11.18 -12.87
C LEU A 31 20.60 10.94 -12.28
N LEU A 32 20.04 11.95 -11.62
CA LEU A 32 18.60 12.08 -11.43
C LEU A 32 18.19 13.46 -11.94
N ARG A 33 18.10 13.58 -13.27
CA ARG A 33 17.41 14.69 -13.91
C ARG A 33 16.55 14.14 -15.05
N GLY A 34 15.24 14.22 -14.84
CA GLY A 34 14.26 14.27 -15.92
C GLY A 34 13.69 12.94 -16.38
N ILE A 35 12.80 12.35 -15.57
CA ILE A 35 11.63 11.67 -16.13
C ILE A 35 10.41 12.32 -15.49
N THR A 36 10.04 13.49 -16.00
CA THR A 36 8.70 14.06 -15.77
C THR A 36 7.76 13.38 -16.77
N THR A 37 7.40 12.12 -16.51
CA THR A 37 6.20 11.55 -17.13
C THR A 37 5.02 12.10 -16.38
N GLN A 38 4.42 13.17 -16.90
CA GLN A 38 3.03 13.52 -16.60
C GLN A 38 2.13 12.43 -17.21
N THR A 39 2.13 11.25 -16.60
CA THR A 39 1.06 10.27 -16.82
C THR A 39 -0.09 10.73 -15.95
N VAL A 40 -1.04 11.42 -16.58
CA VAL A 40 -2.38 11.62 -16.03
C VAL A 40 -3.00 10.24 -15.90
N MET A 41 -2.76 9.60 -14.75
CA MET A 41 -3.50 8.42 -14.33
C MET A 41 -4.91 8.90 -14.04
N SER A 42 -5.83 8.75 -15.00
CA SER A 42 -7.26 8.96 -14.76
C SER A 42 -7.72 7.98 -13.70
N SER A 43 -7.67 8.38 -12.43
CA SER A 43 -8.56 7.83 -11.41
C SER A 43 -9.98 8.10 -11.90
N ALA A 44 -10.77 7.04 -12.07
CA ALA A 44 -12.14 7.10 -12.58
C ALA A 44 -12.85 8.38 -12.12
N MET A 45 -13.20 9.24 -13.07
CA MET A 45 -13.97 10.45 -12.80
C MET A 45 -15.19 10.02 -11.99
N GLN A 46 -15.37 10.57 -10.79
CA GLN A 46 -16.72 10.76 -10.30
C GLN A 46 -17.33 11.76 -11.27
N SER A 47 -18.02 11.26 -12.31
CA SER A 47 -18.87 12.09 -13.13
C SER A 47 -19.83 12.78 -12.16
N SER A 48 -19.70 14.09 -12.03
CA SER A 48 -20.76 14.92 -11.48
C SER A 48 -21.94 14.82 -12.45
N ALA A 49 -22.74 13.76 -12.28
CA ALA A 49 -23.98 13.58 -12.99
C ALA A 49 -24.93 14.69 -12.51
N ARG A 50 -25.01 15.76 -13.30
CA ARG A 50 -26.27 16.49 -13.45
C ARG A 50 -27.32 15.45 -13.86
N ASP A 51 -28.44 15.48 -13.15
CA ASP A 51 -29.58 14.55 -13.19
C ASP A 51 -29.36 13.12 -12.63
N GLY A 52 -29.87 12.94 -11.40
CA GLY A 52 -30.69 11.80 -10.96
C GLY A 52 -30.16 10.37 -11.03
N ASN A 53 -29.00 10.13 -11.62
CA ASN A 53 -28.48 8.78 -11.85
C ASN A 53 -27.41 8.47 -10.81
N SER A 54 -27.63 7.42 -10.02
CA SER A 54 -26.67 6.95 -9.02
C SER A 54 -25.31 6.75 -9.68
N ALA A 55 -24.29 7.48 -9.22
CA ALA A 55 -22.92 7.28 -9.67
C ALA A 55 -22.57 5.78 -9.58
N VAL A 56 -22.13 5.20 -10.70
CA VAL A 56 -21.79 3.77 -10.78
C VAL A 56 -20.70 3.47 -9.75
N LYS A 57 -20.98 2.55 -8.83
CA LYS A 57 -20.00 2.10 -7.83
C LYS A 57 -19.14 1.00 -8.42
N ILE A 58 -17.84 1.24 -8.52
CA ILE A 58 -16.84 0.25 -8.93
C ILE A 58 -16.21 -0.35 -7.68
N PHE A 59 -16.14 -1.68 -7.61
CA PHE A 59 -15.47 -2.42 -6.55
C PHE A 59 -14.26 -3.16 -7.12
N ALA A 60 -13.07 -2.84 -6.64
CA ALA A 60 -11.82 -3.40 -7.16
C ALA A 60 -10.84 -3.75 -6.03
N PRO A 61 -11.17 -4.71 -5.14
CA PRO A 61 -10.28 -5.13 -4.08
C PRO A 61 -9.08 -5.93 -4.62
N TYR A 62 -7.91 -5.73 -4.02
CA TYR A 62 -6.76 -6.61 -4.24
C TYR A 62 -6.78 -7.73 -3.20
N SER A 63 -6.76 -8.99 -3.63
CA SER A 63 -6.93 -10.18 -2.77
C SER A 63 -5.75 -11.15 -2.87
N ILE A 64 -5.33 -11.68 -1.71
CA ILE A 64 -4.27 -12.67 -1.54
C ILE A 64 -4.89 -13.92 -0.90
N TYR A 65 -4.68 -15.07 -1.55
CA TYR A 65 -5.23 -16.36 -1.11
C TYR A 65 -4.14 -17.32 -0.66
N LYS A 66 -4.20 -17.77 0.60
CA LYS A 66 -3.22 -18.69 1.21
C LYS A 66 -3.91 -19.87 1.91
N GLY A 67 -3.12 -20.86 2.33
CA GLY A 67 -3.66 -22.15 2.80
C GLY A 67 -4.57 -22.09 4.02
N LYS A 68 -4.39 -21.12 4.93
CA LYS A 68 -5.17 -21.03 6.19
C LYS A 68 -6.15 -19.86 6.23
N ALA A 69 -5.87 -18.81 5.48
CA ALA A 69 -6.68 -17.60 5.44
C ALA A 69 -6.41 -16.85 4.14
N ALA A 70 -7.28 -15.90 3.84
CA ALA A 70 -7.08 -14.94 2.78
C ALA A 70 -7.30 -13.52 3.30
N LEU A 71 -6.76 -12.57 2.54
CA LEU A 71 -6.76 -11.15 2.83
C LEU A 71 -7.18 -10.40 1.57
N SER A 72 -8.09 -9.44 1.69
CA SER A 72 -8.28 -8.41 0.68
C SER A 72 -8.11 -7.01 1.22
N ALA A 73 -7.63 -6.11 0.38
CA ALA A 73 -7.54 -4.68 0.64
C ALA A 73 -8.40 -3.90 -0.36
N ASP A 74 -9.25 -3.02 0.16
CA ASP A 74 -10.19 -2.20 -0.62
C ASP A 74 -10.15 -0.74 -0.14
N PRO A 75 -9.84 0.24 -1.01
CA PRO A 75 -9.86 1.64 -0.63
C PRO A 75 -11.30 2.13 -0.43
N ARG A 76 -11.56 2.77 0.70
CA ARG A 76 -12.83 3.44 1.02
C ARG A 76 -12.61 4.93 1.02
N LEU A 77 -13.11 5.60 -0.01
CA LEU A 77 -12.98 7.05 -0.20
C LEU A 77 -13.60 7.85 0.97
N PRO A 78 -13.13 9.08 1.23
CA PRO A 78 -13.74 9.98 2.20
C PRO A 78 -15.16 10.38 1.79
N THR A 79 -15.94 10.88 2.75
CA THR A 79 -17.20 11.57 2.49
C THR A 79 -17.03 13.06 2.71
N PHE A 80 -17.89 13.86 2.06
CA PHE A 80 -17.84 15.31 2.12
C PHE A 80 -19.19 15.85 2.57
N SER A 81 -19.16 16.85 3.44
CA SER A 81 -20.33 17.65 3.82
C SER A 81 -20.28 19.00 3.10
N LYS A 82 -21.46 19.45 2.66
CA LYS A 82 -21.61 20.76 2.02
C LYS A 82 -21.71 21.84 3.10
N LEU A 83 -20.90 22.89 2.97
CA LEU A 83 -20.91 24.07 3.82
C LEU A 83 -21.99 25.06 3.35
N GLY A 84 -22.39 25.97 4.25
CA GLY A 84 -23.36 27.03 3.93
C GLY A 84 -22.90 27.98 2.82
N SER A 85 -21.58 28.10 2.59
CA SER A 85 -20.99 28.86 1.48
C SER A 85 -21.17 28.18 0.11
N GLY A 86 -21.54 26.90 0.07
CA GLY A 86 -21.58 26.10 -1.14
C GLY A 86 -20.36 25.20 -1.33
N ASP A 87 -19.29 25.41 -0.55
CA ASP A 87 -18.07 24.60 -0.59
C ASP A 87 -18.28 23.23 0.06
N TYR A 88 -17.29 22.35 -0.08
CA TYR A 88 -17.29 21.01 0.50
C TYR A 88 -16.12 20.83 1.45
N ARG A 89 -16.37 20.17 2.58
CA ARG A 89 -15.35 19.78 3.56
C ARG A 89 -15.37 18.28 3.77
N VAL A 90 -14.20 17.67 3.94
CA VAL A 90 -14.11 16.25 4.35
C VAL A 90 -14.82 16.07 5.70
N GLU A 91 -15.81 15.20 5.73
CA GLU A 91 -16.60 14.86 6.92
C GLU A 91 -16.07 13.57 7.56
N ARG A 92 -16.02 12.48 6.78
CA ARG A 92 -15.41 11.22 7.20
C ARG A 92 -14.16 10.98 6.35
N ARG A 93 -13.03 10.74 7.01
CA ARG A 93 -11.79 10.36 6.32
C ARG A 93 -11.94 9.01 5.62
N GLY A 94 -11.25 8.85 4.49
CA GLY A 94 -11.12 7.56 3.83
C GLY A 94 -10.19 6.63 4.59
N VAL A 95 -10.25 5.34 4.26
CA VAL A 95 -9.43 4.27 4.86
C VAL A 95 -9.10 3.23 3.80
N ILE A 96 -8.10 2.38 4.04
CA ILE A 96 -7.95 1.12 3.33
C ILE A 96 -8.57 0.02 4.21
N MET A 97 -9.65 -0.58 3.75
CA MET A 97 -10.32 -1.66 4.49
C MET A 97 -9.63 -2.99 4.19
N LEU A 98 -9.03 -3.59 5.22
CA LEU A 98 -8.56 -4.96 5.17
C LEU A 98 -9.67 -5.91 5.62
N THR A 99 -9.89 -6.98 4.86
CA THR A 99 -10.85 -8.03 5.18
C THR A 99 -10.12 -9.37 5.17
N PHE A 100 -10.28 -10.14 6.24
CA PHE A 100 -9.70 -11.46 6.43
C PHE A 100 -10.80 -12.51 6.50
N TRP A 101 -10.57 -13.68 5.94
CA TRP A 101 -11.49 -14.81 6.08
C TRP A 101 -10.73 -16.13 6.22
N PRO A 102 -11.24 -17.09 7.02
CA PRO A 102 -10.56 -18.35 7.26
C PRO A 102 -10.78 -19.31 6.10
N ALA A 103 -9.80 -20.19 5.85
CA ALA A 103 -9.97 -21.29 4.91
C ALA A 103 -10.89 -22.37 5.50
N ILE A 104 -11.77 -22.92 4.67
CA ILE A 104 -12.67 -24.05 5.00
C ILE A 104 -12.44 -25.28 4.12
N GLY A 105 -11.40 -25.23 3.31
CA GLY A 105 -10.99 -26.29 2.40
C GLY A 105 -9.98 -25.78 1.39
N GLU A 106 -9.53 -26.66 0.51
CA GLU A 106 -8.61 -26.26 -0.56
C GLU A 106 -9.27 -25.18 -1.44
N ARG A 107 -8.64 -24.00 -1.47
CA ARG A 107 -9.11 -22.83 -2.24
C ARG A 107 -10.54 -22.41 -1.93
N LYS A 108 -11.04 -22.73 -0.74
CA LYS A 108 -12.38 -22.34 -0.25
C LYS A 108 -12.24 -21.56 1.05
N TYR A 109 -13.01 -20.50 1.16
CA TYR A 109 -12.94 -19.58 2.29
C TYR A 109 -14.33 -19.19 2.78
N ASP A 110 -14.46 -19.01 4.09
CA ASP A 110 -15.73 -18.69 4.75
C ASP A 110 -15.91 -17.17 4.87
N TRP A 111 -16.74 -16.61 3.98
CA TRP A 111 -17.03 -15.17 3.95
C TRP A 111 -17.84 -14.69 5.16
N ASP A 112 -18.63 -15.58 5.77
CA ASP A 112 -19.49 -15.24 6.90
C ASP A 112 -18.70 -15.09 8.20
N LYS A 113 -17.56 -15.80 8.30
CA LYS A 113 -16.59 -15.66 9.40
C LYS A 113 -15.50 -14.64 9.15
N ARG A 114 -15.71 -13.70 8.23
CA ARG A 114 -14.72 -12.66 7.94
C ARG A 114 -14.55 -11.69 9.11
N GLN A 115 -13.35 -11.16 9.28
CA GLN A 115 -13.06 -10.03 10.16
C GLN A 115 -12.46 -8.87 9.37
N VAL A 116 -12.72 -7.64 9.81
CA VAL A 116 -12.27 -6.42 9.14
C VAL A 116 -11.39 -5.55 10.03
N PHE A 117 -10.45 -4.84 9.41
CA PHE A 117 -9.56 -3.86 10.05
C PHE A 117 -9.36 -2.67 9.09
N ALA A 118 -9.66 -1.45 9.53
CA ALA A 118 -9.54 -0.26 8.69
C ALA A 118 -8.19 0.42 8.92
N LEU A 119 -7.39 0.60 7.88
CA LEU A 119 -6.16 1.39 7.97
C LEU A 119 -6.47 2.85 7.67
N SER A 120 -6.24 3.73 8.65
CA SER A 120 -6.22 5.18 8.44
C SER A 120 -5.04 5.61 7.56
N ALA A 121 -5.07 6.84 7.05
CA ALA A 121 -3.97 7.40 6.25
C ALA A 121 -2.61 7.30 6.96
N THR A 122 -2.58 7.51 8.27
CA THR A 122 -1.35 7.38 9.08
C THR A 122 -0.84 5.95 9.15
N GLU A 123 -1.73 4.98 9.40
CA GLU A 123 -1.36 3.56 9.47
C GLU A 123 -0.95 3.01 8.09
N VAL A 124 -1.57 3.51 7.01
CA VAL A 124 -1.09 3.29 5.65
C VAL A 124 0.33 3.82 5.48
N GLY A 125 0.62 5.04 5.97
CA GLY A 125 1.96 5.62 6.00
C GLY A 125 2.99 4.72 6.68
N SER A 126 2.65 4.17 7.85
CA SER A 126 3.49 3.19 8.56
C SER A 126 3.72 1.91 7.74
N LEU A 127 2.69 1.38 7.09
CA LEU A 127 2.81 0.16 6.28
C LEU A 127 3.70 0.36 5.05
N ILE A 128 3.50 1.45 4.29
CA ILE A 128 4.26 1.69 3.06
C ILE A 128 5.73 2.05 3.33
N SER A 129 6.05 2.54 4.53
CA SER A 129 7.41 2.88 4.96
C SER A 129 8.17 1.73 5.60
N LEU A 130 7.55 0.56 5.80
CA LEU A 130 8.21 -0.62 6.37
C LEU A 130 9.46 -1.02 5.58
N GLY A 131 10.61 -1.12 6.26
CA GLY A 131 11.80 -1.76 5.74
C GLY A 131 11.65 -3.28 5.60
N SER A 132 12.68 -3.93 5.07
CA SER A 132 12.70 -5.38 4.84
C SER A 132 12.84 -6.22 6.11
N LYS A 133 13.15 -5.59 7.25
CA LYS A 133 13.30 -6.23 8.57
C LYS A 133 12.39 -5.64 9.64
N ASP A 134 11.64 -4.61 9.28
CA ASP A 134 10.83 -3.86 10.22
C ASP A 134 9.50 -4.57 10.48
N SER A 135 8.82 -4.12 11.51
CA SER A 135 7.46 -4.51 11.83
C SER A 135 6.65 -3.33 12.31
N CYS A 136 5.34 -3.38 12.09
CA CYS A 136 4.41 -2.43 12.71
C CYS A 136 3.22 -3.17 13.32
N GLU A 137 2.58 -2.54 14.29
CA GLU A 137 1.40 -3.07 14.96
C GLU A 137 0.39 -1.93 15.21
N PHE A 138 -0.89 -2.25 15.04
CA PHE A 138 -1.99 -1.31 15.17
C PHE A 138 -3.07 -1.90 16.07
N PHE A 139 -3.66 -1.07 16.93
CA PHE A 139 -4.66 -1.49 17.91
C PHE A 139 -5.92 -0.66 17.78
N HIS A 140 -7.04 -1.32 17.51
CA HIS A 140 -8.34 -0.69 17.35
C HIS A 140 -9.30 -1.20 18.42
N ASP A 141 -10.05 -0.29 19.02
CA ASP A 141 -11.27 -0.55 19.77
C ASP A 141 -12.45 0.05 18.98
N PRO A 142 -13.21 -0.76 18.22
CA PRO A 142 -14.34 -0.25 17.43
C PRO A 142 -15.44 0.39 18.26
N SER A 143 -15.49 0.09 19.56
CA SER A 143 -16.48 0.59 20.52
C SER A 143 -15.92 1.70 21.39
N MET A 144 -14.75 2.25 21.07
CA MET A 144 -14.16 3.36 21.82
C MET A 144 -15.15 4.54 21.86
N LEU A 145 -15.21 5.23 23.00
CA LEU A 145 -16.17 6.31 23.29
C LEU A 145 -17.64 5.90 23.35
N SER A 146 -17.93 4.59 23.37
CA SER A 146 -19.27 4.05 23.67
C SER A 146 -19.29 3.33 25.03
N SER A 147 -20.49 2.91 25.48
CA SER A 147 -20.64 2.08 26.67
C SER A 147 -19.96 0.71 26.56
N ASN A 148 -19.66 0.25 25.35
CA ASN A 148 -18.99 -1.04 25.08
C ASN A 148 -17.46 -0.90 24.91
N ALA A 149 -16.88 0.25 25.27
CA ALA A 149 -15.44 0.45 25.18
C ALA A 149 -14.66 -0.67 25.91
N GLY A 150 -13.57 -1.11 25.29
CA GLY A 150 -12.68 -2.17 25.77
C GLY A 150 -13.22 -3.58 25.59
N GLN A 151 -14.49 -3.76 25.18
CA GLN A 151 -15.10 -5.07 25.00
C GLN A 151 -14.71 -5.76 23.69
N VAL A 152 -14.39 -4.98 22.66
CA VAL A 152 -13.89 -5.51 21.37
C VAL A 152 -12.53 -4.91 21.09
N ARG A 153 -11.52 -5.75 20.91
CA ARG A 153 -10.15 -5.32 20.65
C ARG A 153 -9.62 -6.01 19.41
N LYS A 154 -9.05 -5.23 18.50
CA LYS A 154 -8.42 -5.72 17.27
C LYS A 154 -6.95 -5.32 17.29
N SER A 155 -6.05 -6.30 17.13
CA SER A 155 -4.63 -6.06 16.89
C SER A 155 -4.28 -6.56 15.49
N LEU A 156 -3.70 -5.68 14.68
CA LEU A 156 -3.13 -6.01 13.38
C LEU A 156 -1.62 -5.87 13.47
N SER A 157 -0.88 -6.92 13.14
CA SER A 157 0.58 -6.90 13.09
C SER A 157 1.08 -7.28 11.70
N ILE A 158 2.10 -6.56 11.23
CA ILE A 158 2.80 -6.83 9.98
C ILE A 158 4.27 -7.03 10.34
N LYS A 159 4.78 -8.25 10.17
CA LYS A 159 6.13 -8.63 10.59
C LYS A 159 6.88 -9.23 9.43
N ALA A 160 8.07 -8.72 9.13
CA ALA A 160 8.95 -9.32 8.13
C ALA A 160 9.31 -10.77 8.50
N HIS A 161 9.43 -11.63 7.49
CA HIS A 161 9.99 -12.96 7.67
C HIS A 161 11.48 -12.84 8.05
N VAL A 162 11.98 -13.76 8.88
CA VAL A 162 13.38 -13.77 9.32
C VAL A 162 14.35 -13.92 8.14
N ASP A 163 13.94 -14.64 7.11
CA ASP A 163 14.69 -14.86 5.86
C ASP A 163 14.52 -13.74 4.82
N GLY A 164 13.71 -12.72 5.10
CA GLY A 164 13.41 -11.63 4.17
C GLY A 164 12.54 -12.01 2.97
N SER A 165 11.94 -13.21 2.96
CA SER A 165 11.12 -13.70 1.83
C SER A 165 9.73 -13.07 1.72
N GLY A 166 9.34 -12.27 2.71
CA GLY A 166 8.02 -11.65 2.77
C GLY A 166 7.67 -11.14 4.16
N TYR A 167 6.37 -11.09 4.44
CA TYR A 167 5.77 -10.57 5.65
C TYR A 167 4.63 -11.47 6.12
N PHE A 168 4.45 -11.61 7.43
CA PHE A 168 3.20 -12.10 8.00
C PHE A 168 2.31 -10.92 8.34
N ILE A 169 1.11 -10.89 7.76
CA ILE A 169 0.04 -10.00 8.16
C ILE A 169 -0.93 -10.79 9.04
N SER A 170 -1.03 -10.41 10.31
CA SER A 170 -1.82 -11.13 11.31
C SER A 170 -2.85 -10.23 11.98
N LEU A 171 -4.12 -10.64 11.96
CA LEU A 171 -5.22 -9.97 12.65
C LEU A 171 -5.69 -10.85 13.82
N SER A 172 -5.72 -10.30 15.02
CA SER A 172 -6.34 -10.90 16.21
C SER A 172 -7.53 -10.05 16.63
N VAL A 173 -8.70 -10.67 16.81
CA VAL A 173 -9.94 -10.02 17.24
C VAL A 173 -10.46 -10.72 18.49
N VAL A 174 -10.45 -10.00 19.61
CA VAL A 174 -11.05 -10.45 20.87
C VAL A 174 -12.36 -9.71 21.05
N ASN A 175 -13.48 -10.44 21.14
CA ASN A 175 -14.80 -9.89 21.38
C ASN A 175 -15.39 -10.51 22.65
N ASN A 176 -15.38 -9.73 23.73
CA ASN A 176 -15.86 -10.16 25.05
C ASN A 176 -17.39 -10.20 25.17
N ILE A 177 -18.12 -9.54 24.26
CA ILE A 177 -19.59 -9.56 24.22
C ILE A 177 -20.06 -10.89 23.64
N LEU A 178 -19.50 -11.27 22.49
CA LEU A 178 -19.83 -12.53 21.81
C LEU A 178 -19.01 -13.73 22.30
N LYS A 179 -18.05 -13.50 23.21
CA LYS A 179 -17.11 -14.51 23.72
C LYS A 179 -16.32 -15.20 22.60
N THR A 180 -15.91 -14.44 21.58
CA THR A 180 -15.09 -14.95 20.46
C THR A 180 -13.66 -14.45 20.54
N ASN A 181 -12.75 -15.26 19.99
CA ASN A 181 -11.34 -14.93 19.83
C ASN A 181 -10.87 -15.48 18.48
N ASP A 182 -10.85 -14.60 17.48
CA ASP A 182 -10.51 -14.94 16.11
C ASP A 182 -9.07 -14.52 15.81
N ARG A 183 -8.33 -15.38 15.10
CA ARG A 183 -6.97 -15.08 14.65
C ARG A 183 -6.75 -15.50 13.21
N PHE A 184 -6.29 -14.57 12.40
CA PHE A 184 -5.96 -14.76 10.99
C PHE A 184 -4.48 -14.46 10.79
N VAL A 185 -3.80 -15.31 10.03
CA VAL A 185 -2.39 -15.12 9.67
C VAL A 185 -2.25 -15.41 8.18
N VAL A 186 -1.84 -14.40 7.42
CA VAL A 186 -1.64 -14.50 5.98
C VAL A 186 -0.16 -14.23 5.67
N PRO A 187 0.61 -15.24 5.20
CA PRO A 187 1.94 -15.00 4.66
C PRO A 187 1.81 -14.26 3.33
N VAL A 188 2.55 -13.16 3.19
CA VAL A 188 2.58 -12.28 2.02
C VAL A 188 4.00 -12.25 1.50
N THR A 189 4.19 -12.66 0.25
CA THR A 189 5.51 -12.64 -0.42
C THR A 189 5.98 -11.20 -0.65
N THR A 190 7.28 -11.02 -0.90
CA THR A 190 7.83 -9.71 -1.30
C THR A 190 7.11 -9.11 -2.52
N ALA A 191 6.77 -9.92 -3.51
CA ALA A 191 6.04 -9.48 -4.70
C ALA A 191 4.61 -9.01 -4.37
N GLU A 192 3.88 -9.80 -3.59
CA GLU A 192 2.52 -9.42 -3.16
C GLU A 192 2.54 -8.15 -2.30
N PHE A 193 3.54 -8.00 -1.42
CA PHE A 193 3.69 -6.82 -0.58
C PHE A 193 4.10 -5.58 -1.40
N ALA A 194 4.91 -5.74 -2.45
CA ALA A 194 5.23 -4.66 -3.37
C ALA A 194 3.99 -4.12 -4.08
N VAL A 195 3.08 -5.00 -4.54
CA VAL A 195 1.79 -4.60 -5.11
C VAL A 195 0.96 -3.81 -4.10
N MET A 196 0.85 -4.32 -2.85
CA MET A 196 0.14 -3.60 -1.78
C MET A 196 0.74 -2.21 -1.53
N ARG A 197 2.08 -2.12 -1.43
CA ARG A 197 2.78 -0.85 -1.20
C ARG A 197 2.47 0.15 -2.31
N THR A 198 2.63 -0.25 -3.56
CA THR A 198 2.35 0.61 -4.71
C THR A 198 0.89 1.06 -4.74
N ALA A 199 -0.05 0.12 -4.57
CA ALA A 199 -1.48 0.43 -4.55
C ALA A 199 -1.85 1.37 -3.39
N PHE A 200 -1.26 1.19 -2.22
CA PHE A 200 -1.57 1.96 -1.03
C PHE A 200 -0.95 3.36 -1.10
N THR A 201 0.27 3.48 -1.64
CA THR A 201 0.88 4.77 -1.96
C THR A 201 0.03 5.54 -2.96
N PHE A 202 -0.48 4.88 -4.00
CA PHE A 202 -1.38 5.51 -4.95
C PHE A 202 -2.71 5.92 -4.30
N ALA A 203 -3.32 5.05 -3.49
CA ALA A 203 -4.60 5.32 -2.85
C ALA A 203 -4.53 6.39 -1.75
N LEU A 204 -3.37 6.64 -1.15
CA LEU A 204 -3.19 7.56 -0.02
C LEU A 204 -3.76 8.98 -0.24
N PRO A 205 -3.42 9.71 -1.31
CA PRO A 205 -4.03 11.02 -1.59
C PRO A 205 -5.56 10.93 -1.80
N HIS A 206 -6.07 9.85 -2.38
CA HIS A 206 -7.52 9.67 -2.60
C HIS A 206 -8.28 9.42 -1.30
N ILE A 207 -7.74 8.60 -0.38
CA ILE A 207 -8.38 8.40 0.93
C ILE A 207 -8.33 9.66 1.81
N MET A 208 -7.40 10.58 1.53
CA MET A 208 -7.32 11.92 2.12
C MET A 208 -8.24 12.94 1.45
N GLY A 209 -8.75 12.65 0.24
CA GLY A 209 -9.60 13.54 -0.55
C GLY A 209 -8.83 14.62 -1.31
N TRP A 210 -7.50 14.50 -1.41
CA TRP A 210 -6.64 15.47 -2.11
C TRP A 210 -6.77 15.38 -3.63
N ASP A 211 -7.23 14.25 -4.14
CA ASP A 211 -7.59 14.08 -5.53
C ASP A 211 -8.75 15.02 -5.94
N GLN A 212 -9.71 15.26 -5.05
CA GLN A 212 -10.81 16.19 -5.30
C GLN A 212 -10.36 17.66 -5.33
N PHE A 213 -9.24 17.98 -4.67
CA PHE A 213 -8.63 19.31 -4.74
C PHE A 213 -7.77 19.48 -5.99
N THR A 214 -6.95 18.48 -6.31
CA THR A 214 -6.01 18.52 -7.45
C THR A 214 -6.69 18.37 -8.81
N ASN A 215 -7.86 17.73 -8.87
CA ASN A 215 -8.65 17.58 -10.09
C ASN A 215 -9.61 18.76 -10.35
N GLN A 216 -9.61 19.81 -9.52
CA GLN A 216 -10.35 21.02 -9.85
C GLN A 216 -9.67 21.71 -11.04
N LEU A 217 -10.34 21.71 -12.20
CA LEU A 217 -9.87 22.45 -13.37
C LEU A 217 -9.68 23.93 -12.97
N PRO A 218 -8.56 24.58 -13.33
CA PRO A 218 -8.41 26.01 -13.09
C PRO A 218 -9.53 26.75 -13.82
N HIS A 219 -10.51 27.25 -13.08
CA HIS A 219 -11.45 28.24 -13.59
C HIS A 219 -10.65 29.52 -13.88
N GLY A 220 -10.30 29.72 -15.15
CA GLY A 220 -9.74 30.97 -15.66
C GLY A 220 -8.25 31.17 -15.40
N ALA A 221 -7.39 30.35 -15.99
CA ALA A 221 -5.97 30.70 -16.15
C ALA A 221 -5.80 31.81 -17.22
N ASN A 222 -6.16 33.04 -16.86
CA ASN A 222 -5.68 34.26 -17.52
C ASN A 222 -5.16 35.20 -16.44
N GLN A 223 -3.93 34.93 -15.99
CA GLN A 223 -2.92 35.92 -15.57
C GLN A 223 -1.75 35.19 -14.91
N SER A 224 -0.69 34.93 -15.69
CA SER A 224 0.64 34.74 -15.13
C SER A 224 1.10 36.07 -14.53
N SER A 225 1.12 36.19 -13.20
CA SER A 225 1.75 37.32 -12.52
C SER A 225 2.82 36.85 -11.53
N PRO A 226 3.89 37.63 -11.27
CA PRO A 226 4.99 37.24 -10.38
C PRO A 226 4.61 37.24 -8.89
N LYS A 227 3.32 37.34 -8.54
CA LYS A 227 2.83 37.60 -7.17
C LYS A 227 2.78 36.36 -6.26
N ALA A 228 2.91 35.15 -6.80
CA ALA A 228 2.69 33.91 -6.06
C ALA A 228 3.63 33.73 -4.83
N VAL A 229 4.85 34.25 -4.87
CA VAL A 229 5.81 34.12 -3.75
C VAL A 229 5.45 35.05 -2.58
N HIS A 230 4.95 36.26 -2.87
CA HIS A 230 4.62 37.24 -1.84
C HIS A 230 3.27 36.93 -1.16
N GLU A 231 2.37 36.25 -1.87
CA GLU A 231 1.07 35.77 -1.35
C GLU A 231 1.25 34.63 -0.31
N LEU A 232 2.21 33.74 -0.53
CA LEU A 232 2.49 32.63 0.38
C LEU A 232 2.95 33.15 1.77
N GLN A 233 3.88 34.11 1.78
CA GLN A 233 4.38 34.71 3.04
C GLN A 233 3.29 35.47 3.81
N SER A 234 2.30 36.06 3.12
CA SER A 234 1.17 36.71 3.80
C SER A 234 0.14 35.72 4.36
N SER A 235 0.06 34.52 3.80
CA SER A 235 -0.89 33.49 4.24
C SER A 235 -0.46 32.74 5.52
N GLU A 236 0.80 32.92 5.94
CA GLU A 236 1.33 32.33 7.18
C GLU A 236 0.98 33.14 8.45
N TRP A 237 0.37 34.32 8.30
CA TRP A 237 0.04 35.21 9.42
C TRP A 237 -1.44 35.59 9.39
N ASP A 238 -2.20 35.17 10.41
CA ASP A 238 -3.54 35.71 10.66
C ASP A 238 -3.41 37.14 11.18
N ARG A 239 -3.94 38.12 10.43
CA ARG A 239 -4.05 39.52 10.87
C ARG A 239 -5.40 39.81 11.50
#